data_AF-A0A537SDX4-F1
#
_entry.id   AF-A0A537SDX4-F1
#
_cell.length_a   1.000
_cell.length_b   1.000
_cell.length_c   1.000
_cell.angle_alpha   90.00
_cell.angle_beta   90.00
_cell.angle_gamma   90.00
#
_symmetry.space_group_name_H-M   'P 1'
#
loop_
_entity.id
_entity.type
_entity.pdbx_description
1 polymer ?
#
loop_
_entity_poly.entity_id
_entity_poly.type
_entity_poly.pdbx_seq_one_letter_code
_entity_poly.pdbx_strand_id
1 'polypeptide(L)'
;AVSDQIIKDNPEMVRKFVHAALRGMKDIMDDPDKEADNFVRFVPEWKGKEGAVRFAFTMYAQLVYPGQKQLGEVNAERLAKLQDFYLAKGFIQKATPVEELYSNEFIK
;
A
#
# COMPACT_ATOMS: atom_id res chain seq x y z
N ALA A 1 -6.60 5.37 1.03
CA ALA A 1 -7.78 5.04 1.85
C ALA A 1 -9.03 5.14 0.99
N VAL A 2 -10.07 4.38 1.31
CA VAL A 2 -11.40 4.45 0.71
C VAL A 2 -12.39 4.78 1.82
N SER A 3 -13.50 5.47 1.53
CA SER A 3 -14.49 5.82 2.55
C SER A 3 -15.39 4.63 2.90
N ASP A 4 -15.89 4.60 4.13
CA ASP A 4 -16.85 3.59 4.60
C ASP A 4 -18.11 3.54 3.74
N GLN A 5 -18.55 4.70 3.24
CA GLN A 5 -19.69 4.80 2.33
C GLN A 5 -19.43 4.04 1.02
N ILE A 6 -18.24 4.19 0.43
CA ILE A 6 -17.89 3.48 -0.82
C ILE A 6 -17.71 1.97 -0.55
N ILE A 7 -17.11 1.60 0.59
CA ILE A 7 -16.99 0.19 1.00
C ILE A 7 -18.39 -0.46 1.09
N LYS A 8 -19.35 0.23 1.70
CA LYS A 8 -20.72 -0.25 1.87
C LYS A 8 -21.48 -0.30 0.54
N ASP A 9 -21.41 0.76 -0.24
CA ASP A 9 -22.25 0.91 -1.44
C ASP A 9 -21.68 0.15 -2.64
N ASN A 10 -20.36 0.01 -2.74
CA ASN A 10 -19.67 -0.54 -3.91
C ASN A 10 -18.52 -1.51 -3.54
N PRO A 11 -18.75 -2.55 -2.71
CA PRO A 11 -17.68 -3.43 -2.21
C PRO A 11 -16.94 -4.17 -3.34
N GLU A 12 -17.64 -4.55 -4.41
CA GLU A 12 -17.03 -5.24 -5.56
C GLU A 12 -16.12 -4.33 -6.38
N MET A 13 -16.42 -3.03 -6.46
CA MET A 13 -15.53 -2.06 -7.10
C MET A 13 -14.25 -1.91 -6.27
N VAL A 14 -14.39 -1.80 -4.94
CA VAL A 14 -13.25 -1.74 -4.02
C VAL A 14 -12.37 -2.99 -4.16
N ARG A 15 -12.96 -4.19 -4.15
CA ARG A 15 -12.24 -5.45 -4.35
C ARG A 15 -11.41 -5.46 -5.64
N LYS A 16 -12.04 -5.13 -6.76
CA LYS A 16 -11.37 -5.09 -8.08
C LYS A 16 -10.24 -4.06 -8.11
N PHE A 17 -10.45 -2.90 -7.52
CA PHE A 17 -9.45 -1.85 -7.45
C PHE A 17 -8.25 -2.27 -6.60
N VAL A 18 -8.49 -2.84 -5.41
CA VAL A 18 -7.43 -3.36 -4.53
C VAL A 18 -6.63 -4.45 -5.25
N HIS A 19 -7.29 -5.42 -5.88
CA HIS A 19 -6.61 -6.46 -6.65
C HIS A 19 -5.77 -5.90 -7.81
N ALA A 20 -6.27 -4.88 -8.52
CA ALA A 20 -5.50 -4.22 -9.58
C ALA A 20 -4.26 -3.49 -9.04
N ALA A 21 -4.39 -2.79 -7.91
CA ALA A 21 -3.26 -2.13 -7.27
C ALA A 21 -2.21 -3.13 -6.77
N LEU A 22 -2.63 -4.26 -6.19
CA LEU A 22 -1.73 -5.33 -5.76
C LEU A 22 -1.00 -6.02 -6.92
N ARG A 23 -1.64 -6.13 -8.10
CA ARG A 23 -0.95 -6.57 -9.32
C ARG A 23 0.15 -5.60 -9.71
N GLY A 24 -0.12 -4.29 -9.74
CA GLY A 24 0.93 -3.30 -10.02
C GLY A 24 2.09 -3.33 -9.01
N MET A 25 1.78 -3.53 -7.73
CA MET A 25 2.81 -3.76 -6.71
C MET A 25 3.65 -5.01 -7.00
N LYS A 26 3.03 -6.11 -7.40
CA LYS A 26 3.72 -7.36 -7.76
C LYS A 26 4.58 -7.16 -9.01
N ASP A 27 4.10 -6.45 -10.01
CA ASP A 27 4.86 -6.13 -11.23
C ASP A 27 6.14 -5.35 -10.87
N ILE A 28 6.05 -4.36 -9.97
CA ILE A 28 7.23 -3.62 -9.46
C ILE A 28 8.20 -4.53 -8.69
N MET A 29 7.67 -5.47 -7.88
CA MET A 29 8.51 -6.43 -7.15
C MET A 29 9.27 -7.36 -8.10
N ASP A 30 8.64 -7.74 -9.22
CA ASP A 30 9.20 -8.69 -10.17
C ASP A 30 10.19 -8.05 -11.15
N ASP A 31 9.90 -6.83 -11.61
CA ASP A 31 10.74 -6.10 -12.58
C ASP A 31 10.66 -4.58 -12.34
N PRO A 32 11.39 -4.05 -11.34
CA PRO A 32 11.34 -2.63 -10.99
C PRO A 32 11.86 -1.72 -12.11
N ASP A 33 12.75 -2.21 -12.98
CA ASP A 33 13.31 -1.44 -14.08
C ASP A 33 12.28 -1.23 -15.20
N LYS A 34 11.63 -2.32 -15.63
CA LYS A 34 10.56 -2.26 -16.61
C LYS A 34 9.38 -1.44 -16.12
N GLU A 35 8.99 -1.60 -14.85
CA GLU A 35 7.85 -0.86 -14.33
C GLU A 35 8.14 0.64 -14.12
N ALA A 36 9.39 1.02 -13.90
CA ALA A 36 9.78 2.43 -13.93
C ALA A 36 9.62 3.05 -15.32
N ASP A 37 10.01 2.32 -16.38
CA ASP A 37 9.81 2.77 -17.76
C ASP A 37 8.30 2.88 -18.10
N ASN A 38 7.50 1.92 -17.65
CA ASN A 38 6.04 1.99 -17.78
C ASN A 38 5.47 3.20 -17.03
N PHE A 39 5.88 3.43 -15.79
CA PHE A 39 5.41 4.55 -14.98
C PHE A 39 5.65 5.89 -15.67
N VAL A 40 6.86 6.13 -16.20
CA VAL A 40 7.20 7.39 -16.87
C VAL A 40 6.38 7.62 -18.16
N ARG A 41 5.93 6.55 -18.82
CA ARG A 41 5.00 6.67 -19.97
C ARG A 41 3.62 7.17 -19.56
N PHE A 42 3.14 6.80 -18.36
CA PHE A 42 1.84 7.21 -17.83
C PHE A 42 1.89 8.52 -17.03
N VAL A 43 3.06 8.91 -16.52
CA VAL A 43 3.28 10.12 -15.72
C VAL A 43 4.34 11.00 -16.38
N PRO A 44 3.99 11.77 -17.44
CA PRO A 44 4.94 12.49 -18.29
C PRO A 44 5.84 13.50 -17.56
N GLU A 45 5.44 13.95 -16.37
CA GLU A 45 6.23 14.83 -15.49
C GLU A 45 7.56 14.20 -15.04
N TRP A 46 7.67 12.87 -15.13
CA TRP A 46 8.88 12.12 -14.83
C TRP A 46 9.74 11.79 -16.06
N LYS A 47 9.36 12.25 -17.26
CA LYS A 47 10.16 12.06 -18.48
C LYS A 47 11.55 12.67 -18.32
N GLY A 48 12.58 11.90 -18.66
CA GLY A 48 13.99 12.28 -18.46
C GLY A 48 14.49 12.08 -17.03
N LYS A 49 13.68 11.50 -16.13
CA LYS A 49 14.02 11.17 -14.72
C LYS A 49 13.86 9.68 -14.42
N GLU A 50 13.89 8.84 -15.44
CA GLU A 50 13.68 7.39 -15.36
C GLU A 50 14.60 6.74 -14.33
N GLY A 51 15.86 7.18 -14.27
CA GLY A 51 16.84 6.68 -13.29
C GLY A 51 16.42 6.89 -11.83
N ALA A 52 15.75 7.99 -11.50
CA ALA A 52 15.24 8.25 -10.15
C ALA A 52 14.05 7.34 -9.81
N VAL A 53 13.16 7.09 -10.79
CA VAL A 53 12.03 6.17 -10.63
C VAL A 53 12.53 4.74 -10.46
N ARG A 54 13.47 4.28 -11.29
CA ARG A 54 14.11 2.95 -11.18
C ARG A 54 14.76 2.74 -9.82
N PHE A 55 15.51 3.74 -9.34
CA PHE A 55 16.09 3.69 -8.00
C PHE A 55 15.01 3.53 -6.92
N ALA A 56 13.95 4.34 -6.97
CA ALA A 56 12.86 4.26 -6.01
C ALA A 56 12.11 2.92 -6.06
N PHE A 57 11.86 2.36 -7.25
CA PHE A 57 11.19 1.06 -7.40
C PHE A 57 12.07 -0.09 -6.89
N THR A 58 13.38 -0.04 -7.17
CA THR A 58 14.36 -1.00 -6.64
C THR A 58 14.44 -0.94 -5.11
N MET A 59 14.63 0.27 -4.55
CA MET A 59 13.99 0.78 -3.33
C MET A 59 12.95 -0.13 -2.67
N TYR A 60 11.72 0.06 -3.12
CA TYR A 60 10.55 -0.61 -2.57
C TYR A 60 10.61 -2.13 -2.71
N ALA A 61 11.05 -2.63 -3.87
CA ALA A 61 11.15 -4.06 -4.17
C ALA A 61 12.11 -4.79 -3.23
N GLN A 62 13.18 -4.14 -2.76
CA GLN A 62 14.17 -4.75 -1.88
C GLN A 62 13.89 -4.52 -0.39
N LEU A 63 13.42 -3.33 0.00
CA LEU A 63 13.40 -2.91 1.40
C LEU A 63 12.01 -2.84 2.03
N VAL A 64 10.95 -2.73 1.23
CA VAL A 64 9.61 -2.41 1.75
C VAL A 64 8.61 -3.53 1.50
N TYR A 65 8.57 -4.05 0.27
CA TYR A 65 7.59 -5.03 -0.16
C TYR A 65 7.89 -6.49 0.23
N PRO A 66 9.16 -6.94 0.38
CA PRO A 66 9.44 -8.32 0.79
C PRO A 66 8.91 -8.69 2.19
N GLY A 67 8.68 -9.99 2.40
CA GLY A 67 8.36 -10.55 3.73
C GLY A 67 6.89 -10.47 4.15
N GLN A 68 5.98 -10.05 3.26
CA GLN A 68 4.55 -10.11 3.51
C GLN A 68 4.04 -11.55 3.45
N LYS A 69 3.19 -11.96 4.42
CA LYS A 69 2.54 -13.28 4.41
C LYS A 69 1.53 -13.38 3.27
N GLN A 70 0.73 -12.33 3.10
CA GLN A 70 -0.15 -12.10 1.96
C GLN A 70 0.09 -10.69 1.44
N LEU A 71 0.18 -10.53 0.12
CA LEU A 71 0.44 -9.23 -0.50
C LEU A 71 -0.70 -8.25 -0.16
N GLY A 72 -0.34 -7.08 0.38
CA GLY A 72 -1.30 -6.06 0.79
C GLY A 72 -1.91 -6.24 2.18
N GLU A 73 -1.51 -7.27 2.92
CA GLU A 73 -2.01 -7.53 4.27
C GLU A 73 -1.58 -6.44 5.26
N VAL A 74 -2.56 -5.84 5.94
CA VAL A 74 -2.30 -5.05 7.13
C VAL A 74 -2.11 -5.99 8.32
N ASN A 75 -0.95 -5.89 8.97
CA ASN A 75 -0.64 -6.66 10.17
C ASN A 75 -1.23 -5.97 11.42
N ALA A 76 -2.26 -6.59 12.01
CA ALA A 76 -2.99 -6.07 13.18
C ALA A 76 -2.07 -5.80 14.38
N GLU A 77 -1.15 -6.72 14.68
CA GLU A 77 -0.25 -6.64 15.83
C GLU A 77 0.73 -5.45 15.67
N ARG A 78 1.26 -5.26 14.47
CA ARG A 78 2.13 -4.12 14.16
C ARG A 78 1.36 -2.80 14.24
N LEU A 79 0.12 -2.77 13.78
CA LEU A 79 -0.74 -1.59 13.86
C LEU A 79 -1.08 -1.23 15.32
N ALA A 80 -1.37 -2.24 16.16
CA ALA A 80 -1.59 -2.05 17.59
C ALA A 80 -0.36 -1.44 18.28
N LYS A 81 0.83 -1.98 18.03
CA LYS A 81 2.10 -1.44 18.56
C LYS A 81 2.35 0.01 18.12
N LEU A 82 1.98 0.36 16.88
CA LEU A 82 2.10 1.74 16.38
C LEU A 82 1.14 2.68 17.12
N GLN A 83 -0.11 2.26 17.33
CA GLN A 83 -1.09 3.02 18.09
C GLN A 83 -0.64 3.23 19.54
N ASP A 84 -0.13 2.18 20.20
CA ASP A 84 0.39 2.27 21.57
C ASP A 84 1.53 3.29 21.67
N PHE A 85 2.45 3.26 20.70
CA PHE A 85 3.51 4.25 20.59
C PHE A 85 2.95 5.67 20.42
N TYR A 86 1.95 5.88 19.57
CA TYR A 86 1.33 7.20 19.36
C TYR A 86 0.62 7.72 20.60
N LEU A 87 -0.07 6.85 21.33
CA LEU A 87 -0.73 7.19 22.59
C LEU A 87 0.30 7.59 23.64
N ALA A 88 1.37 6.79 23.79
CA ALA A 88 2.44 7.06 24.75
C ALA A 88 3.22 8.35 24.44
N LYS A 89 3.28 8.77 23.17
CA LYS A 89 3.90 10.03 22.75
C LYS A 89 2.94 11.22 22.75
N GLY A 90 1.66 11.02 23.06
CA GLY A 90 0.65 12.07 23.07
C GLY A 90 0.27 12.57 21.67
N PHE A 91 0.58 11.82 20.60
CA PHE A 91 0.13 12.15 19.25
C PHE A 91 -1.37 11.89 19.07
N ILE A 92 -1.90 10.92 19.81
CA ILE A 92 -3.33 10.65 19.93
C ILE A 92 -3.73 10.68 21.39
N GLN A 93 -4.97 11.10 21.67
CA GLN A 93 -5.49 11.20 23.04
C GLN A 93 -6.17 9.91 23.51
N LYS A 94 -6.61 9.07 22.57
CA LYS A 94 -7.37 7.86 22.82
C LYS A 94 -7.03 6.81 21.77
N ALA A 95 -6.98 5.55 22.18
CA ALA A 95 -6.90 4.40 21.28
C ALA A 95 -8.28 4.04 20.68
N THR A 96 -8.26 3.59 19.44
CA THR A 96 -9.39 3.01 18.70
C THR A 96 -9.13 1.50 18.54
N PRO A 97 -10.17 0.64 18.62
CA PRO A 97 -10.02 -0.77 18.25
C PRO A 97 -9.37 -0.88 16.86
N VAL A 98 -8.28 -1.63 16.74
CA VAL A 98 -7.48 -1.62 15.50
C VAL A 98 -8.24 -2.20 14.32
N GLU A 99 -9.20 -3.08 14.58
CA GLU A 99 -10.11 -3.68 13.61
C GLU A 99 -11.05 -2.65 12.96
N GLU A 100 -11.25 -1.48 13.59
CA GLU A 100 -11.99 -0.36 12.99
C GLU A 100 -11.10 0.49 12.05
N LEU A 101 -9.77 0.31 12.08
CA LEU A 101 -8.82 1.16 11.35
C LEU A 101 -8.40 0.59 9.99
N TYR A 102 -8.72 -0.68 9.71
CA TYR A 102 -8.38 -1.33 8.44
C TYR A 102 -9.33 -2.49 8.11
N SER A 103 -9.33 -2.93 6.86
CA SER A 103 -9.97 -4.19 6.44
C SER A 103 -9.06 -4.95 5.47
N ASN A 104 -8.84 -6.24 5.76
CA ASN A 104 -8.14 -7.19 4.88
C ASN A 104 -9.14 -8.02 4.03
N GLU A 105 -10.42 -7.64 3.96
CA GLU A 105 -11.41 -8.43 3.20
C GLU A 105 -11.25 -8.30 1.68
N PHE A 106 -10.62 -7.22 1.22
CA PHE A 106 -10.49 -6.88 -0.21
C PHE A 106 -9.19 -7.36 -0.84
N ILE A 107 -8.26 -7.92 -0.05
CA ILE A 107 -7.02 -8.53 -0.55
C ILE A 107 -7.14 -10.05 -0.77
N LYS A 108 -8.27 -10.63 -0.35
CA LYS A 108 -8.64 -12.03 -0.58
C LYS A 108 -9.21 -12.22 -1.98
#